data_AF-A0A4P6ZGP4-F1
#
_entry.id   AF-A0A4P6ZGP4-F1
#
_cell.length_a   1.000
_cell.length_b   1.000
_cell.length_c   1.000
_cell.angle_alpha   90.00
_cell.angle_beta   90.00
_cell.angle_gamma   90.00
#
_symmetry.space_group_name_H-M   'P 1'
#
loop_
_entity.id
_entity.type
_entity.pdbx_description
1 polymer ?
#
loop_
_entity_poly.entity_id
_entity_poly.type
_entity_poly.pdbx_seq_one_letter_code
_entity_poly.pdbx_strand_id
1 'polypeptide(L)'
;MKPFKNKVFCYDCGRQKMLFETEVKAQTFMRFNNEEIESVNGYAPIRSYFCNVCCGWHLTSKMGEAYISPKTEKILEEYETAKRLKAERKALKLVQEKEKKEILLKIICIAENNIKIMEFSSGSKYAALFDETVTLLEKIKSIKANFKGSNQRKRQIEIKLSLLAEKFRNSRESLM
;
A
#
# COMPACT_ATOMS: atom_id res chain seq x y z
N MET A 1 18.04 27.44 42.10
CA MET A 1 17.83 27.65 40.65
C MET A 1 16.43 28.20 40.48
N LYS A 2 16.20 29.31 39.75
CA LYS A 2 14.86 29.93 39.70
C LYS A 2 13.87 29.05 38.93
N PRO A 3 12.61 28.90 39.42
CA PRO A 3 11.71 27.86 38.92
C PRO A 3 11.25 27.97 37.46
N PHE A 4 11.52 29.10 36.81
CA PHE A 4 10.98 29.40 35.48
C PHE A 4 12.04 29.43 34.35
N LYS A 5 13.34 29.26 34.67
CA LYS A 5 14.42 29.41 33.66
C LYS A 5 14.77 28.13 32.88
N ASN A 6 14.27 26.96 33.29
CA ASN A 6 14.69 25.65 32.70
C ASN A 6 13.60 24.95 31.89
N LYS A 7 12.68 25.71 31.29
CA LYS A 7 11.59 25.12 30.51
C LYS A 7 12.06 24.83 29.08
N VAL A 8 11.87 23.60 28.62
CA VAL A 8 12.10 23.16 27.24
C VAL A 8 10.78 22.62 26.66
N PHE A 9 10.62 22.66 25.34
CA PHE A 9 9.49 22.02 24.69
C PHE A 9 9.78 20.52 24.48
N CYS A 10 9.00 19.65 25.14
CA CYS A 10 9.12 18.20 25.00
C CYS A 10 8.26 17.73 23.82
N TYR A 11 8.88 17.18 22.78
CA TYR A 11 8.18 16.69 21.59
C TYR A 11 7.32 15.44 21.88
N ASP A 12 7.69 14.66 22.89
CA ASP A 12 6.96 13.45 23.25
C ASP A 12 5.61 13.79 23.91
N CYS A 13 5.61 14.70 24.90
CA CYS A 13 4.37 15.13 25.54
C CYS A 13 3.71 16.34 24.87
N GLY A 14 4.36 16.97 23.88
CA GLY A 14 3.87 18.14 23.13
C GLY A 14 3.66 19.39 23.98
N ARG A 15 4.41 19.57 25.07
CA ARG A 15 4.23 20.68 26.04
C ARG A 15 5.58 21.19 26.55
N GLN A 16 5.59 22.43 27.04
CA GLN A 16 6.74 22.93 27.79
C GLN A 16 6.86 22.21 29.14
N LYS A 17 8.06 21.73 29.45
CA LYS A 17 8.41 20.99 30.66
C LYS A 17 9.74 21.47 31.21
N MET A 18 9.91 21.42 32.52
CA MET A 18 11.23 21.60 33.12
C MET A 18 12.09 20.38 32.81
N LEU A 19 13.34 20.58 32.39
CA LEU A 19 14.29 19.50 32.09
C LEU A 19 15.54 19.64 32.96
N PHE A 20 15.99 18.51 33.50
CA PHE A 20 17.21 18.40 34.28
C PHE A 20 18.07 17.26 33.74
N GLU A 21 19.38 17.42 33.78
CA GLU A 21 20.33 16.39 33.32
C GLU A 21 20.27 15.14 34.20
N THR A 22 20.10 15.30 35.52
CA THR A 22 20.12 14.20 36.49
C THR A 22 18.88 14.21 37.37
N GLU A 23 18.50 13.03 37.85
CA GLU A 23 17.37 12.86 38.76
C GLU A 23 17.56 13.66 40.04
N VAL A 24 18.77 13.62 40.60
CA VAL A 24 19.11 14.34 41.85
C VAL A 24 18.87 15.84 41.70
N LYS A 25 19.24 16.45 40.57
CA LYS A 25 18.97 17.87 40.30
C LYS A 25 17.47 18.15 40.24
N ALA A 26 16.69 17.27 39.61
CA ALA A 26 15.23 17.38 39.51
C ALA A 26 14.55 17.27 40.89
N GLN A 27 14.92 16.28 41.70
CA GLN A 27 14.39 16.09 43.05
C GLN A 27 14.79 17.22 43.99
N THR A 28 16.06 17.66 43.94
CA THR A 28 16.55 18.80 44.72
C THR A 28 15.78 20.07 44.37
N PHE A 29 15.48 20.28 43.08
CA PHE A 29 14.67 21.40 42.65
C PHE A 29 13.26 21.35 43.24
N MET A 30 12.57 20.20 43.20
CA MET A 30 11.25 20.05 43.83
C MET A 30 11.29 20.39 45.32
N ARG A 31 12.26 19.82 46.05
CA ARG A 31 12.41 20.03 47.50
C ARG A 31 12.50 21.50 47.91
N PHE A 32 13.18 22.33 47.12
CA PHE A 32 13.44 23.73 47.47
C PHE A 32 12.47 24.74 46.84
N ASN A 33 11.70 24.35 45.82
CA ASN A 33 10.88 25.29 45.05
C ASN A 33 9.39 24.93 45.03
N ASN A 34 8.97 23.77 45.57
CA ASN A 34 7.57 23.35 45.49
C ASN A 34 6.60 24.33 46.15
N GLU A 35 6.93 24.89 47.31
CA GLU A 35 6.08 25.87 48.00
C GLU A 35 5.85 27.13 47.13
N GLU A 36 6.91 27.66 46.53
CA GLU A 36 6.82 28.80 45.60
C GLU A 36 6.00 28.42 44.35
N ILE A 37 6.24 27.24 43.79
CA ILE A 37 5.53 26.78 42.58
C ILE A 37 4.04 26.57 42.86
N GLU A 38 3.68 26.03 44.03
CA GLU A 38 2.31 25.78 44.45
C GLU A 38 1.56 27.08 44.70
N SER A 39 2.18 28.04 45.40
CA SER A 39 1.57 29.36 45.63
C SER A 39 1.25 30.11 44.33
N VAL A 40 2.08 29.96 43.29
CA VAL A 40 1.90 30.65 41.99
C VAL A 40 0.95 29.89 41.06
N ASN A 41 1.08 28.56 40.95
CA ASN A 41 0.36 27.77 39.94
C ASN A 41 -0.85 27.01 40.50
N GLY A 42 -1.03 26.96 41.82
CA GLY A 42 -2.05 26.15 42.49
C GLY A 42 -1.72 24.65 42.55
N TYR A 43 -0.53 24.24 42.10
CA TYR A 43 -0.04 22.86 42.19
C TYR A 43 1.48 22.81 42.15
N ALA A 44 2.07 21.80 42.81
CA ALA A 44 3.49 21.49 42.73
C ALA A 44 3.75 20.15 42.02
N PRO A 45 4.91 19.98 41.35
CA PRO A 45 5.36 18.67 40.92
C PRO A 45 5.65 17.77 42.13
N ILE A 46 5.28 16.50 42.02
CA ILE A 46 5.37 15.51 43.10
C ILE A 46 6.37 14.40 42.80
N ARG A 47 6.78 14.25 41.53
CA ARG A 47 7.81 13.28 41.12
C ARG A 47 8.59 13.75 39.89
N SER A 48 9.77 13.17 39.71
CA SER A 48 10.55 13.21 38.49
C SER A 48 10.36 11.95 37.65
N TYR A 49 10.58 12.04 36.33
CA TYR A 49 10.66 10.89 35.44
C TYR A 49 11.63 11.14 34.29
N PHE A 50 12.28 10.10 33.79
CA PHE A 50 13.17 10.18 32.65
C PHE A 50 12.37 10.21 31.34
N CYS A 51 12.71 11.11 30.43
CA CYS A 51 12.12 11.20 29.09
C CYS A 51 13.17 10.83 28.05
N ASN A 52 12.92 9.74 27.31
CA ASN A 52 13.82 9.24 26.27
C ASN A 52 14.07 10.26 25.16
N VAL A 53 13.03 11.01 24.76
CA VAL A 53 13.12 12.00 23.68
C VAL A 53 13.91 13.25 24.09
N CYS A 54 13.83 13.65 25.35
CA CYS A 54 14.57 14.81 25.87
C CYS A 54 15.91 14.43 26.50
N CYS A 55 16.22 13.13 26.60
CA CYS A 55 17.40 12.56 27.25
C CYS A 55 17.67 13.15 28.65
N GLY A 56 16.63 13.31 29.45
CA GLY A 56 16.76 13.88 30.80
C GLY A 56 15.48 13.78 31.62
N TRP A 57 15.50 14.42 32.78
CA TRP A 57 14.49 14.28 33.82
C TRP A 57 13.49 15.44 33.80
N HIS A 58 12.21 15.08 33.61
CA HIS A 58 11.09 16.00 33.71
C HIS A 58 10.39 15.90 35.06
N LEU A 59 9.68 16.96 35.43
CA LEU A 59 8.84 17.03 36.63
C LEU A 59 7.36 16.89 36.29
N THR A 60 6.59 16.25 37.17
CA THR A 60 5.15 16.06 37.01
C THR A 60 4.40 16.08 38.33
N SER A 61 3.18 16.62 38.32
CA SER A 61 2.23 16.64 39.44
C SER A 61 1.23 15.47 39.40
N LYS A 62 1.40 14.52 38.48
CA LYS A 62 0.52 13.34 38.35
C LYS A 62 1.07 12.15 39.13
N MET A 63 0.27 11.62 40.05
CA MET A 63 0.55 10.35 40.74
C MET A 63 0.32 9.17 39.79
N GLY A 64 1.20 8.16 39.87
CA GLY A 64 1.10 6.90 39.11
C GLY A 64 2.19 6.68 38.07
N GLU A 65 2.40 5.41 37.72
CA GLU A 65 3.24 4.92 36.60
C GLU A 65 2.60 5.28 35.26
N ALA A 66 2.53 6.57 34.98
CA ALA A 66 2.17 7.00 33.63
C ALA A 66 3.43 6.91 32.76
N TYR A 67 3.95 5.69 32.53
CA TYR A 67 4.62 5.38 31.27
C TYR A 67 3.52 5.48 30.20
N ILE A 68 3.19 6.71 29.85
CA ILE A 68 2.37 6.99 28.67
C ILE A 68 3.28 6.53 27.55
N SER A 69 2.94 5.40 26.91
CA SER A 69 3.61 4.93 25.69
C SER A 69 4.00 6.17 24.87
N PRO A 70 5.31 6.44 24.72
CA PRO A 70 5.82 7.65 24.09
C PRO A 70 5.09 7.85 22.78
N LYS A 71 4.67 9.09 22.53
CA LYS A 71 4.06 9.45 21.24
C LYS A 71 4.98 9.03 20.10
N THR A 72 6.29 9.12 20.32
CA THR A 72 7.32 8.63 19.41
C THR A 72 7.23 7.13 19.14
N GLU A 73 7.02 6.29 20.16
CA GLU A 73 6.91 4.83 20.00
C GLU A 73 5.70 4.46 19.13
N LYS A 74 4.55 5.08 19.39
CA LYS A 74 3.35 4.90 18.55
C LYS A 74 3.59 5.32 17.09
N ILE A 75 4.26 6.45 16.87
CA ILE A 75 4.59 6.92 15.51
C ILE A 75 5.50 5.91 14.80
N LEU A 76 6.45 5.31 15.51
CA LEU A 76 7.35 4.29 14.96
C LEU A 76 6.58 3.02 14.57
N GLU A 77 5.71 2.53 15.45
CA GLU A 77 4.84 1.36 15.18
C GLU A 77 3.90 1.60 13.99
N GLU A 78 3.30 2.79 13.90
CA GLU A 78 2.46 3.20 12.77
C GLU A 78 3.26 3.24 11.46
N TYR A 79 4.49 3.78 11.49
CA TYR A 79 5.37 3.82 10.34
C TYR A 79 5.74 2.40 9.86
N GLU A 80 6.13 1.51 10.76
CA GLU A 80 6.47 0.12 10.43
C GLU A 80 5.27 -0.63 9.85
N THR A 81 4.09 -0.42 10.43
CA THR A 81 2.84 -0.99 9.92
C THR A 81 2.52 -0.46 8.53
N ALA A 82 2.61 0.84 8.30
CA ALA A 82 2.40 1.45 6.99
C ALA A 82 3.40 0.94 5.94
N LYS A 83 4.68 0.77 6.33
CA LYS A 83 5.73 0.21 5.47
C LYS A 83 5.41 -1.24 5.08
N ARG A 84 4.98 -2.08 6.03
CA ARG A 84 4.56 -3.46 5.79
C ARG A 84 3.36 -3.54 4.86
N LEU A 85 2.29 -2.77 5.14
CA LEU A 85 1.09 -2.73 4.30
C LEU A 85 1.40 -2.26 2.86
N LYS A 86 2.34 -1.32 2.70
CA LYS A 86 2.79 -0.87 1.36
C LYS A 86 3.50 -1.99 0.61
N ALA A 87 4.35 -2.78 1.28
CA ALA A 87 5.03 -3.92 0.70
C ALA A 87 4.03 -5.03 0.30
N GLU A 88 3.09 -5.38 1.18
CA GLU A 88 2.04 -6.37 0.93
C GLU A 88 1.17 -5.97 -0.26
N ARG A 89 0.72 -4.71 -0.33
CA ARG A 89 -0.04 -4.20 -1.49
C ARG A 89 0.73 -4.30 -2.80
N LYS A 90 2.05 -4.05 -2.77
CA LYS A 90 2.90 -4.19 -3.96
C LYS A 90 3.02 -5.66 -4.37
N ALA A 91 3.22 -6.57 -3.42
CA ALA A 91 3.28 -8.00 -3.69
C ALA A 91 1.95 -8.52 -4.28
N LEU A 92 0.81 -8.13 -3.70
CA LEU A 92 -0.51 -8.53 -4.18
C LEU A 92 -0.77 -8.05 -5.61
N LYS A 93 -0.39 -6.81 -5.95
CA LYS A 93 -0.49 -6.29 -7.33
C LYS A 93 0.34 -7.13 -8.31
N LEU A 94 1.56 -7.51 -7.93
CA LEU A 94 2.42 -8.34 -8.77
C LEU A 94 1.84 -9.74 -9.00
N VAL A 95 1.21 -10.35 -7.98
CA VAL A 95 0.50 -11.63 -8.12
C VAL A 95 -0.67 -11.48 -9.08
N GLN A 96 -1.53 -10.46 -8.88
CA GLN A 96 -2.66 -10.19 -9.77
C GLN A 96 -2.23 -9.90 -11.22
N GLU A 97 -1.12 -9.20 -11.44
CA GLU A 97 -0.57 -8.95 -12.78
C GLU A 97 -0.07 -10.24 -13.45
N LYS A 98 0.55 -11.15 -12.68
CA LYS A 98 0.97 -12.47 -13.18
C LYS A 98 -0.24 -13.32 -13.56
N GLU A 99 -1.24 -13.40 -12.71
CA GLU A 99 -2.47 -14.16 -12.99
C GLU A 99 -3.18 -13.63 -14.24
N LYS A 100 -3.35 -12.31 -14.36
CA LYS A 100 -3.93 -11.69 -15.56
C LYS A 100 -3.12 -12.01 -16.82
N LYS A 101 -1.79 -12.01 -16.72
CA LYS A 101 -0.91 -12.37 -17.84
C LYS A 101 -1.09 -13.83 -18.25
N GLU A 102 -1.16 -14.75 -17.29
CA GLU A 102 -1.37 -16.17 -17.57
C GLU A 102 -2.73 -16.43 -18.22
N ILE A 103 -3.80 -15.84 -17.70
CA ILE A 103 -5.14 -15.93 -18.27
C ILE A 103 -5.13 -15.39 -19.71
N LEU A 104 -4.54 -14.22 -19.93
CA LEU A 104 -4.46 -13.61 -21.25
C LEU A 104 -3.67 -14.47 -22.24
N LEU A 105 -2.56 -15.07 -21.82
CA LEU A 105 -1.76 -15.98 -22.66
C LEU A 105 -2.55 -17.24 -23.05
N LYS A 106 -3.31 -17.82 -22.11
CA LYS A 106 -4.17 -18.99 -22.38
C LYS A 106 -5.23 -18.66 -23.42
N ILE A 107 -5.93 -17.53 -23.27
CA ILE A 107 -6.97 -17.10 -24.21
C ILE A 107 -6.37 -16.85 -25.61
N ILE A 108 -5.23 -16.16 -25.70
CA ILE A 108 -4.52 -15.94 -26.96
C ILE A 108 -4.15 -17.26 -27.63
N CYS A 109 -3.64 -18.24 -26.87
CA CYS A 109 -3.26 -19.54 -27.39
C CYS A 109 -4.47 -20.31 -27.98
N ILE A 110 -5.62 -20.25 -27.31
CA ILE A 110 -6.85 -20.89 -27.80
C ILE A 110 -7.31 -20.23 -29.10
N ALA A 111 -7.36 -18.89 -29.13
CA ALA A 111 -7.76 -18.15 -30.33
C ALA A 111 -6.83 -18.42 -31.53
N GLU A 112 -5.51 -18.50 -31.31
CA GLU A 112 -4.55 -18.89 -32.35
C GLU A 112 -4.77 -20.32 -32.85
N ASN A 113 -5.11 -21.25 -31.95
CA ASN A 113 -5.40 -22.63 -32.31
C ASN A 113 -6.70 -22.73 -33.13
N ASN A 114 -7.75 -22.01 -32.71
CA ASN A 114 -9.01 -21.95 -33.45
C ASN A 114 -8.78 -21.45 -34.88
N ILE A 115 -7.97 -20.39 -35.06
CA ILE A 115 -7.58 -19.90 -36.39
C ILE A 115 -6.90 -20.98 -37.24
N LYS A 116 -5.94 -21.71 -36.67
CA LYS A 116 -5.28 -22.81 -37.39
C LYS A 116 -6.26 -23.90 -37.80
N ILE A 117 -7.21 -24.26 -36.93
CA ILE A 117 -8.22 -25.28 -37.25
C ILE A 117 -9.19 -24.76 -38.32
N MET A 118 -9.55 -23.48 -38.28
CA MET A 118 -10.43 -22.83 -39.26
C MET A 118 -9.84 -22.84 -40.67
N GLU A 119 -8.52 -22.75 -40.83
CA GLU A 119 -7.85 -22.84 -42.15
C GLU A 119 -8.16 -24.15 -42.91
N PHE A 120 -8.52 -25.21 -42.19
CA PHE A 120 -8.82 -26.54 -42.75
C PHE A 120 -10.26 -26.99 -42.49
N SER A 121 -11.11 -26.13 -41.91
CA SER A 121 -12.49 -26.47 -41.55
C SER A 121 -13.49 -25.77 -42.46
N SER A 122 -14.66 -26.38 -42.65
CA SER A 122 -15.78 -25.79 -43.40
C SER A 122 -17.10 -26.05 -42.68
N GLY A 123 -18.17 -25.38 -43.14
CA GLY A 123 -19.53 -25.58 -42.62
C GLY A 123 -19.71 -25.18 -41.15
N SER A 124 -20.47 -25.99 -40.41
CA SER A 124 -20.85 -25.71 -39.02
C SER A 124 -19.66 -25.62 -38.06
N LYS A 125 -18.62 -26.43 -38.28
CA LYS A 125 -17.39 -26.42 -37.47
C LYS A 125 -16.63 -25.11 -37.61
N TYR A 126 -16.55 -24.55 -38.83
CA TYR A 126 -15.95 -23.24 -39.05
C TYR A 126 -16.72 -22.15 -38.32
N ALA A 127 -18.06 -22.13 -38.45
CA ALA A 127 -18.91 -21.12 -37.81
C ALA A 127 -18.76 -21.13 -36.28
N ALA A 128 -18.80 -22.32 -35.66
CA ALA A 128 -18.62 -22.45 -34.22
C ALA A 128 -17.26 -21.93 -33.72
N LEU A 129 -16.17 -22.28 -34.42
CA LEU A 129 -14.83 -21.80 -34.09
C LEU A 129 -14.68 -20.30 -34.30
N PHE A 130 -15.34 -19.74 -35.31
CA PHE A 130 -15.34 -18.30 -35.58
C PHE A 130 -16.00 -17.53 -34.44
N ASP A 131 -17.22 -17.92 -34.05
CA ASP A 131 -17.97 -17.28 -32.96
C ASP A 131 -17.23 -17.39 -31.61
N GLU A 132 -16.62 -18.55 -31.34
CA GLU A 132 -15.77 -18.72 -30.16
C GLU A 132 -14.56 -17.77 -30.21
N THR A 133 -13.89 -17.67 -31.35
CA THR A 133 -12.70 -16.79 -31.50
C THR A 133 -13.06 -15.31 -31.33
N VAL A 134 -14.22 -14.88 -31.84
CA VAL A 134 -14.74 -13.52 -31.60
C VAL A 134 -14.97 -13.29 -30.10
N THR A 135 -15.61 -14.24 -29.41
CA THR A 135 -15.85 -14.16 -27.96
C THR A 135 -14.53 -14.09 -27.17
N LEU A 136 -13.51 -14.85 -27.57
CA LEU A 136 -12.18 -14.82 -26.96
C LEU A 136 -11.50 -13.45 -27.16
N LEU A 137 -11.65 -12.82 -28.33
CA LEU A 137 -11.12 -11.48 -28.60
C LEU A 137 -11.79 -10.39 -27.73
N GLU A 138 -13.08 -10.52 -27.43
CA GLU A 138 -13.78 -9.62 -26.49
C GLU A 138 -13.25 -9.80 -25.07
N LYS A 139 -13.03 -11.03 -24.63
CA LYS A 139 -12.37 -11.32 -23.33
C LYS A 139 -10.95 -10.75 -23.27
N ILE A 140 -10.19 -10.83 -24.36
CA ILE A 140 -8.87 -10.19 -24.46
C ILE A 140 -8.98 -8.66 -24.27
N LYS A 141 -10.01 -8.02 -24.86
CA LYS A 141 -10.25 -6.58 -24.72
C LYS A 141 -10.63 -6.17 -23.30
N SER A 142 -11.41 -6.99 -22.59
CA SER A 142 -11.83 -6.69 -21.21
C SER A 142 -10.70 -6.85 -20.20
N ILE A 143 -9.75 -7.75 -20.44
CA ILE A 143 -8.54 -7.88 -19.63
C ILE A 143 -7.60 -6.71 -19.94
N LYS A 144 -7.64 -5.67 -19.10
CA LYS A 144 -6.69 -4.54 -19.12
C LYS A 144 -5.28 -4.97 -18.67
N ALA A 145 -4.66 -5.91 -19.38
CA ALA A 145 -3.29 -6.35 -19.15
C ALA A 145 -2.48 -6.17 -20.43
N ASN A 146 -1.45 -5.32 -20.35
CA ASN A 146 -0.51 -5.09 -21.45
C ASN A 146 0.82 -5.75 -21.09
N PHE A 147 1.23 -6.75 -21.86
CA PHE A 147 2.57 -7.31 -21.75
C PHE A 147 3.25 -7.27 -23.12
N LYS A 148 4.59 -7.30 -23.12
CA LYS A 148 5.38 -7.20 -24.36
C LYS A 148 4.91 -8.26 -25.37
N GLY A 149 4.40 -7.82 -26.51
CA GLY A 149 3.92 -8.69 -27.59
C GLY A 149 2.43 -9.09 -27.53
N SER A 150 1.69 -8.83 -26.43
CA SER A 150 0.26 -9.19 -26.34
C SER A 150 -0.59 -8.46 -27.39
N ASN A 151 -0.35 -7.15 -27.56
CA ASN A 151 -1.06 -6.33 -28.53
C ASN A 151 -0.75 -6.73 -29.97
N GLN A 152 0.49 -7.14 -30.25
CA GLN A 152 0.87 -7.62 -31.58
C GLN A 152 0.16 -8.93 -31.91
N ARG A 153 0.17 -9.91 -30.99
CA ARG A 153 -0.53 -11.20 -31.18
C ARG A 153 -2.03 -11.00 -31.35
N LYS A 154 -2.65 -10.17 -30.52
CA LYS A 154 -4.07 -9.80 -30.67
C LYS A 154 -4.37 -9.24 -32.07
N ARG A 155 -3.57 -8.26 -32.53
CA ARG A 155 -3.74 -7.66 -33.85
C ARG A 155 -3.56 -8.70 -34.97
N GLN A 156 -2.63 -9.63 -34.83
CA GLN A 156 -2.45 -10.73 -35.78
C GLN A 156 -3.66 -11.67 -35.83
N ILE A 157 -4.25 -12.00 -34.67
CA ILE A 157 -5.49 -12.79 -34.58
C ILE A 157 -6.63 -12.06 -35.29
N GLU A 158 -6.82 -10.77 -35.02
CA GLU A 158 -7.86 -9.94 -35.66
C GLU A 158 -7.71 -9.91 -37.19
N ILE A 159 -6.49 -9.70 -37.70
CA ILE A 159 -6.21 -9.70 -39.16
C ILE A 159 -6.46 -11.08 -39.78
N LYS A 160 -6.00 -12.15 -39.15
CA LYS A 160 -6.19 -13.51 -39.69
C LYS A 160 -7.67 -13.89 -39.72
N LEU A 161 -8.42 -13.51 -38.68
CA LEU A 161 -9.85 -13.78 -38.59
C LEU A 161 -10.63 -13.05 -39.68
N SER A 162 -10.29 -11.79 -39.98
CA SER A 162 -10.93 -11.04 -41.07
C SER A 162 -10.66 -11.66 -42.45
N LEU A 163 -9.41 -12.07 -42.71
CA LEU A 163 -9.03 -12.74 -43.96
C LEU A 163 -9.75 -14.08 -44.14
N LEU A 164 -9.89 -14.87 -43.07
CA LEU A 164 -10.65 -16.13 -43.11
C LEU A 164 -12.13 -15.89 -43.37
N ALA A 165 -12.73 -14.85 -42.75
CA ALA A 165 -14.12 -14.49 -43.00
C ALA A 165 -14.39 -14.06 -44.45
N GLU A 166 -13.48 -13.33 -45.07
CA GLU A 166 -13.56 -12.97 -46.49
C GLU A 166 -13.46 -14.21 -47.39
N LYS A 167 -12.47 -15.08 -47.15
CA LYS A 167 -12.34 -16.35 -47.89
C LYS A 167 -13.59 -17.21 -47.79
N PHE A 168 -14.16 -17.33 -46.60
CA PHE A 168 -15.36 -18.14 -46.39
C PHE A 168 -16.58 -17.59 -47.14
N ARG A 169 -16.75 -16.26 -47.19
CA ARG A 169 -17.81 -15.60 -47.98
C ARG A 169 -17.65 -15.88 -49.48
N ASN A 170 -16.45 -15.65 -50.01
CA ASN A 170 -16.15 -15.86 -51.43
C ASN A 170 -16.34 -17.32 -51.88
N SER A 171 -15.97 -18.28 -51.03
CA SER A 171 -16.17 -19.72 -51.30
C SER A 171 -17.65 -20.12 -51.32
N ARG A 172 -18.51 -19.43 -50.56
CA ARG A 172 -19.96 -19.65 -50.55
C ARG A 172 -20.64 -19.07 -51.79
N GLU A 173 -20.17 -17.93 -52.26
CA GLU A 173 -20.67 -17.26 -53.48
C GLU A 173 -20.25 -17.99 -54.77
N SER A 174 -19.11 -18.69 -54.79
CA SER A 174 -18.69 -19.55 -55.94
C SER A 174 -19.44 -20.89 -56.05
N LEU A 175 -20.27 -21.24 -55.06
CA LEU A 175 -21.05 -22.49 -55.03
C LEU A 175 -22.55 -22.27 -55.32
N MET A 176 -22.97 -21.03 -55.57
CA MET A 176 -24.30 -20.66 -56.10
C MET A 176 -24.19 -20.38 -57.59
#